data_AF-A0A962YT27-F1
#
_entry.id   AF-A0A962YT27-F1
#
_cell.length_a   1.000
_cell.length_b   1.000
_cell.length_c   1.000
_cell.angle_alpha   90.00
_cell.angle_beta   90.00
_cell.angle_gamma   90.00
#
_symmetry.space_group_name_H-M   'P 1'
#
loop_
_entity.id
_entity.type
_entity.pdbx_description
1 polymer ?
#
loop_
_entity_poly.entity_id
_entity_poly.type
_entity_poly.pdbx_seq_one_letter_code
_entity_poly.pdbx_strand_id
1 'polypeptide(L)' 'MTLHPIVAAVTDRIRQRSAATRSAYLTRLEHARANGPVRKSLSCTNLAHTFAASDANDKAVLREARWPNLAIV' A
#
# COMPACT_ATOMS: atom_id res chain seq x y z
N MET A 1 17.30 0.48 20.79
CA MET A 1 18.25 1.32 20.03
C MET A 1 17.98 2.77 20.35
N THR A 2 19.03 3.53 20.69
CA THR A 2 18.93 4.97 20.97
C THR A 2 19.06 5.72 19.65
N LEU A 3 18.04 6.52 19.28
CA LEU A 3 18.06 7.34 18.06
C LEU A 3 19.00 8.54 18.24
N HIS A 4 19.71 8.91 17.18
CA HIS A 4 20.48 10.16 17.15
C HIS A 4 19.54 11.35 17.40
N PRO A 5 19.89 12.33 18.26
CA PRO A 5 18.98 13.41 18.68
C PRO A 5 18.32 14.16 17.53
N ILE A 6 19.07 14.43 16.45
CA ILE A 6 18.55 15.11 15.26
C ILE A 6 17.50 14.25 14.54
N VAL A 7 17.70 12.93 14.45
CA VAL A 7 16.73 12.04 13.78
C VAL A 7 15.44 11.98 14.58
N ALA A 8 15.54 11.94 15.92
CA ALA A 8 14.36 12.01 16.79
C ALA A 8 13.59 13.33 16.58
N ALA A 9 14.28 14.47 16.64
CA ALA A 9 13.67 15.79 16.48
C ALA A 9 13.00 15.97 15.10
N VAL A 10 13.64 15.52 14.02
CA VAL A 10 13.08 15.58 12.67
C VAL A 10 11.87 14.66 12.54
N THR A 11 11.94 13.45 13.10
CA THR A 11 10.83 12.49 13.09
C THR A 11 9.60 13.06 13.79
N ASP A 12 9.78 13.65 14.97
CA ASP A 12 8.67 14.22 15.73
C ASP A 12 8.07 15.45 15.03
N ARG A 13 8.90 16.30 14.43
CA ARG A 13 8.42 17.41 13.59
C ARG A 13 7.58 16.91 12.41
N ILE A 14 8.01 15.83 11.74
CA ILE A 14 7.24 15.23 10.64
C ILE A 14 5.92 14.64 11.16
N ARG A 15 5.92 13.92 12.29
CA ARG A 15 4.71 13.37 12.91
C ARG A 15 3.70 14.47 13.23
N GLN A 16 4.12 15.54 13.88
CA GLN A 16 3.25 16.67 14.22
C GLN A 16 2.67 17.33 12.97
N ARG A 17 3.53 17.67 11.99
CA ARG A 17 3.09 18.33 10.75
C ARG A 17 2.13 17.47 9.93
N SER A 18 2.28 16.14 9.97
CA SER A 18 1.48 15.21 9.17
C SER A 18 0.29 14.60 9.92
N ALA A 19 0.04 14.94 11.18
CA ALA A 19 -0.94 14.25 12.01
C ALA A 19 -2.34 14.14 11.37
N ALA A 20 -2.86 15.26 10.84
CA ALA A 20 -4.18 15.29 10.21
C ALA A 20 -4.22 14.46 8.90
N THR A 21 -3.24 14.63 8.02
CA THR A 21 -3.20 13.90 6.73
C THR A 21 -2.92 12.42 6.91
N ARG A 22 -2.07 12.07 7.89
CA ARG A 22 -1.78 10.70 8.30
C ARG A 22 -3.05 10.02 8.83
N SER A 23 -3.82 10.69 9.69
CA SER A 23 -5.09 10.17 10.21
C SER A 23 -6.08 9.90 9.08
N ALA A 24 -6.29 10.89 8.19
CA ALA A 24 -7.18 10.73 7.03
C ALA A 24 -6.73 9.57 6.11
N TYR A 25 -5.42 9.41 5.90
CA TYR A 25 -4.87 8.31 5.12
C TYR A 25 -5.14 6.95 5.78
N LEU A 26 -4.92 6.83 7.09
CA LEU A 26 -5.17 5.58 7.82
C LEU A 26 -6.66 5.20 7.81
N THR A 27 -7.57 6.16 7.95
CA THR A 27 -9.02 5.92 7.81
C THR A 27 -9.36 5.37 6.42
N ARG A 28 -8.78 5.95 5.35
CA ARG A 28 -8.97 5.45 3.98
C ARG A 28 -8.44 4.02 3.81
N LEU A 29 -7.31 3.70 4.43
CA LEU A 29 -6.76 2.33 4.39
C LEU A 29 -7.68 1.33 5.08
N GLU A 30 -8.28 1.69 6.22
CA GLU A 30 -9.20 0.80 6.92
C GLU A 30 -10.45 0.50 6.07
N HIS A 31 -11.04 1.52 5.44
CA HIS A 31 -12.14 1.32 4.50
C HIS A 31 -11.72 0.47 3.29
N ALA A 32 -10.54 0.73 2.71
CA ALA A 32 -10.04 -0.04 1.58
C ALA A 32 -9.80 -1.52 1.95
N ARG A 33 -9.32 -1.77 3.17
CA ARG A 33 -9.13 -3.13 3.70
C ARG A 33 -10.45 -3.90 3.75
N ALA A 34 -11.53 -3.27 4.23
CA ALA A 34 -12.86 -3.88 4.27
C ALA A 34 -13.42 -4.19 2.87
N ASN A 35 -13.16 -3.31 1.90
CA ASN A 35 -13.63 -3.48 0.51
C ASN A 35 -12.82 -4.51 -0.30
N GLY A 36 -11.59 -4.80 0.13
CA GLY A 36 -10.68 -5.71 -0.56
C GLY A 36 -10.04 -5.10 -1.83
N PRO A 37 -9.23 -5.90 -2.57
CA PRO A 37 -8.46 -5.37 -3.69
C PRO A 37 -9.35 -4.94 -4.87
N VAL A 38 -9.21 -3.69 -5.29
CA VAL A 38 -9.91 -3.11 -6.46
C VAL A 38 -9.64 -3.90 -7.74
N ARG A 39 -8.48 -4.55 -7.86
CA ARG A 39 -8.12 -5.30 -9.08
C ARG A 39 -9.07 -6.45 -9.44
N LYS A 40 -9.95 -6.86 -8.52
CA LYS A 40 -11.03 -7.83 -8.80
C LYS A 40 -12.00 -7.34 -9.88
N SER A 41 -12.16 -6.03 -10.05
CA SER A 41 -13.08 -5.44 -11.03
C SER A 41 -12.41 -4.95 -12.32
N LEU A 42 -11.11 -5.17 -12.50
CA LEU A 42 -10.39 -4.76 -13.71
C LEU A 42 -10.62 -5.75 -14.85
N SER A 43 -10.59 -5.26 -16.09
CA SER A 43 -10.70 -6.12 -17.27
C SER A 43 -9.51 -7.08 -17.38
N CYS A 44 -9.76 -8.27 -17.94
CA CYS A 44 -8.73 -9.28 -18.15
C CYS A 44 -7.54 -8.75 -18.95
N THR A 45 -7.77 -7.85 -19.92
CA THR A 45 -6.71 -7.19 -20.70
C THR A 45 -5.77 -6.38 -19.80
N ASN A 46 -6.32 -5.56 -18.89
CA ASN A 46 -5.51 -4.77 -17.97
C ASN A 46 -4.71 -5.66 -17.01
N LEU A 47 -5.34 -6.72 -16.47
CA LEU A 47 -4.66 -7.66 -15.58
C LEU A 47 -3.53 -8.42 -16.30
N ALA A 48 -3.75 -8.85 -17.54
CA ALA A 48 -2.76 -9.58 -18.33
C ALA A 48 -1.46 -8.80 -18.48
N HIS A 49 -1.52 -7.50 -18.79
CA HIS A 49 -0.34 -6.65 -18.90
C HIS A 49 0.40 -6.51 -17.57
N THR A 50 -0.33 -6.31 -16.47
CA THR A 50 0.30 -6.14 -15.14
C THR A 50 1.00 -7.38 -14.63
N PHE A 51 0.56 -8.58 -15.03
CA PHE A 51 1.14 -9.85 -14.56
C PHE A 51 2.15 -10.44 -15.54
N ALA A 52 2.25 -9.92 -16.77
CA ALA A 52 3.00 -10.55 -17.86
C ALA A 52 4.47 -10.83 -17.49
N ALA A 53 5.13 -9.86 -16.85
CA ALA A 53 6.53 -9.92 -16.47
C ALA A 53 6.80 -10.73 -15.19
N SER A 54 5.77 -11.11 -14.44
CA SER A 54 5.93 -11.86 -13.19
C SER A 54 6.25 -13.33 -13.45
N ASP A 55 6.99 -13.95 -12.54
CA ASP A 55 7.27 -15.38 -12.59
C ASP A 55 6.01 -16.23 -12.39
N ALA A 56 6.08 -17.52 -12.71
CA ALA A 56 4.92 -18.41 -12.71
C ALA A 56 4.20 -18.47 -11.35
N ASN A 57 4.96 -18.51 -10.25
CA ASN A 57 4.41 -18.52 -8.90
C ASN A 57 3.70 -17.20 -8.57
N ASP A 58 4.33 -16.07 -8.88
CA ASP A 58 3.76 -14.75 -8.62
C ASP A 58 2.52 -14.49 -9.46
N LYS A 59 2.48 -14.95 -10.72
CA LYS A 59 1.29 -14.92 -11.58
C LYS A 59 0.10 -15.64 -10.94
N ALA A 60 0.33 -16.79 -10.32
CA ALA A 60 -0.73 -17.54 -9.64
C ALA A 60 -1.27 -16.73 -8.44
N VAL A 61 -0.39 -16.20 -7.60
CA VAL A 61 -0.77 -15.38 -6.43
C VAL A 61 -1.50 -14.09 -6.84
N LEU A 62 -1.04 -13.43 -7.91
CA LEU A 62 -1.64 -12.20 -8.41
C LEU A 62 -3.08 -12.40 -8.90
N ARG A 63 -3.35 -13.54 -9.56
CA ARG A 63 -4.68 -13.95 -10.05
C ARG A 63 -5.69 -14.23 -8.94
N GLU A 64 -5.26 -14.68 -7.76
CA GLU A 64 -6.16 -14.93 -6.63
C GLU A 64 -6.84 -13.64 -6.12
N ALA A 65 -6.29 -12.47 -6.46
CA ALA A 65 -6.82 -11.17 -6.06
C ALA A 65 -7.08 -11.05 -4.53
N ARG A 66 -6.30 -11.78 -3.73
CA ARG A 66 -6.43 -11.86 -2.27
C ARG A 66 -5.63 -10.79 -1.55
N TRP A 67 -4.38 -10.63 -1.93
CA TRP A 67 -3.44 -9.70 -1.29
C TRP A 67 -3.57 -8.28 -1.88
N PRO A 68 -3.54 -7.21 -1.06
CA PRO A 68 -3.55 -5.85 -1.56
C PRO A 68 -2.24 -5.51 -2.28
N ASN A 69 -2.29 -4.53 -3.18
CA ASN A 69 -1.08 -3.90 -3.70
C ASN A 69 -0.77 -2.70 -2.79
N LEU A 70 0.45 -2.62 -2.26
CA LEU A 70 0.89 -1.51 -1.42
C LEU A 70 1.74 -0.55 -2.26
N ALA A 71 1.22 0.66 -2.48
CA ALA A 71 2.04 1.74 -3.02
C ALA A 71 2.87 2.37 -1.90
N ILE A 72 4.15 2.59 -2.16
CA ILE A 72 5.07 3.31 -1.27
C ILE A 72 5.25 4.70 -1.88
N VAL A 73 5.06 5.76 -1.07
CA VAL A 73 5.23 7.17 -1.45
C VAL A 73 6.39 7.76 -0.69
#